data_AF-A0A1G7D777-F1
#
_entry.id   AF-A0A1G7D777-F1
#
_cell.length_a   1.000
_cell.length_b   1.000
_cell.length_c   1.000
_cell.angle_alpha   90.00
_cell.angle_beta   90.00
_cell.angle_gamma   90.00
#
_symmetry.space_group_name_H-M   'P 1'
#
loop_
_entity.id
_entity.type
_entity.pdbx_description
1 polymer ?
#
loop_
_entity_poly.entity_id
_entity_poly.type
_entity_poly.pdbx_seq_one_letter_code
_entity_poly.pdbx_strand_id
1 'polypeptide(L)'
;MRYGHMDVPPVAPQVTRIGLHGGRCACAKRFRAAPLADMPPGTPFGHNTHALLAYLHHSHHVGFERLARLAGELFSLPISEGAIANALSHRLDSRPGQT
;
A
#
# COMPACT_ATOMS: atom_id res chain seq x y z
N MET A 1 -13.88 -32.01 29.10
CA MET A 1 -12.84 -31.97 28.05
C MET A 1 -12.94 -30.62 27.36
N ARG A 2 -11.84 -29.86 27.27
CA ARG A 2 -11.84 -28.50 26.69
C ARG A 2 -10.91 -28.51 25.48
N TYR A 3 -11.40 -28.05 24.32
CA TYR A 3 -10.58 -27.86 23.12
C TYR A 3 -10.85 -26.46 22.55
N GLY A 4 -9.81 -25.84 22.01
CA GLY A 4 -9.90 -24.56 21.31
C GLY A 4 -9.95 -24.81 19.81
N HIS A 5 -10.86 -24.12 19.13
CA HIS A 5 -10.87 -24.05 17.67
C HIS A 5 -10.15 -22.77 17.26
N MET A 6 -9.17 -22.89 16.37
CA MET A 6 -8.50 -21.75 15.75
C MET A 6 -8.71 -21.81 14.25
N ASP A 7 -9.11 -20.70 13.68
CA ASP A 7 -9.31 -20.54 12.24
C ASP A 7 -8.70 -19.20 11.80
N VAL A 8 -8.36 -19.10 10.52
CA VAL A 8 -7.81 -17.88 9.93
C VAL A 8 -8.97 -16.98 9.51
N PRO A 9 -9.03 -15.72 9.95
CA PRO A 9 -10.10 -14.82 9.53
C PRO A 9 -9.94 -14.47 8.04
N PRO A 10 -11.03 -14.09 7.36
CA PRO A 10 -10.95 -13.49 6.03
C PRO A 10 -10.04 -12.25 6.05
N VAL A 11 -9.07 -12.19 5.14
CA VAL A 11 -8.12 -11.08 5.04
C VAL A 11 -8.50 -10.18 3.85
N ALA A 12 -8.78 -8.91 4.14
CA ALA A 12 -9.14 -7.90 3.16
C ALA A 12 -8.34 -6.61 3.36
N PRO A 13 -7.98 -5.89 2.29
CA PRO A 13 -7.23 -4.64 2.41
C PRO A 13 -8.13 -3.52 2.92
N GLN A 14 -7.59 -2.68 3.80
CA GLN A 14 -8.24 -1.44 4.20
C GLN A 14 -7.96 -0.36 3.16
N VAL A 15 -9.00 0.14 2.51
CA VAL A 15 -8.89 1.13 1.44
C VAL A 15 -9.39 2.49 1.94
N THR A 16 -8.52 3.49 1.93
CA THR A 16 -8.89 4.88 2.21
C THR A 16 -8.89 5.68 0.91
N ARG A 17 -10.06 6.19 0.50
CA ARG A 17 -10.19 7.02 -0.72
C ARG A 17 -10.11 8.49 -0.35
N ILE A 18 -9.15 9.20 -0.94
CA ILE A 18 -8.91 10.63 -0.66
C ILE A 18 -9.40 11.46 -1.83
N GLY A 19 -10.35 12.38 -1.56
CA GLY A 19 -10.82 13.37 -2.52
C GLY A 19 -10.16 14.73 -2.26
N LEU A 20 -9.39 15.24 -3.22
CA LEU A 20 -8.87 16.61 -3.14
C LEU A 20 -9.82 17.55 -3.87
N HIS A 21 -10.57 18.34 -3.09
CA HIS A 21 -11.47 19.34 -3.65
C HIS A 21 -10.70 20.54 -4.20
N GLY A 22 -11.18 21.10 -5.30
CA GLY A 22 -10.61 22.30 -5.91
C GLY A 22 -11.69 23.10 -6.60
N GLY A 23 -11.37 24.36 -6.91
CA GLY A 23 -12.33 25.27 -7.51
C GLY A 23 -11.67 26.47 -8.16
N ARG A 24 -12.50 27.34 -8.73
CA ARG A 24 -12.11 28.66 -9.23
C ARG A 24 -12.68 29.71 -8.30
N CYS A 25 -11.82 30.60 -7.83
CA CYS A 25 -12.25 31.79 -7.10
C CYS A 25 -12.93 32.78 -8.07
N ALA A 26 -13.76 33.67 -7.53
CA ALA A 26 -14.36 34.78 -8.28
C ALA A 26 -13.31 35.65 -9.00
N CYS A 27 -12.08 35.74 -8.48
CA CYS A 27 -10.94 36.42 -9.11
C CYS A 27 -10.24 35.60 -10.21
N ALA A 28 -10.88 34.55 -10.73
CA ALA A 28 -10.36 33.61 -11.74
C ALA A 28 -9.14 32.76 -11.34
N LYS A 29 -8.64 32.86 -10.10
CA LYS A 29 -7.56 32.00 -9.59
C LYS A 29 -8.06 30.58 -9.28
N ARG A 30 -7.27 29.56 -9.62
CA ARG A 30 -7.55 28.15 -9.28
C ARG A 30 -6.97 27.83 -7.89
N PHE A 31 -7.68 26.99 -7.13
CA PHE A 31 -7.17 26.44 -5.88
C PHE A 31 -7.49 24.94 -5.80
N ARG A 32 -6.68 24.21 -5.04
CA ARG A 32 -6.86 22.79 -4.74
C ARG A 32 -6.48 22.56 -3.28
N ALA A 33 -7.23 21.71 -2.60
CA ALA A 33 -6.90 21.24 -1.26
C ALA A 33 -5.54 20.55 -1.29
N ALA A 34 -4.74 20.82 -0.26
CA ALA A 34 -3.49 20.11 -0.04
C ALA A 34 -3.78 18.63 0.31
N PRO A 35 -2.92 17.69 -0.08
CA PRO A 35 -2.98 16.32 0.39
C PRO A 35 -2.90 16.23 1.92
N LEU A 36 -3.47 15.15 2.47
CA LEU A 36 -3.26 14.78 3.87
C LEU A 36 -1.78 14.48 4.10
N ALA A 37 -1.20 14.99 5.18
CA ALA A 37 0.22 14.79 5.50
C ALA A 37 0.59 13.31 5.60
N ASP A 38 -0.30 12.50 6.18
CA ASP A 38 -0.09 11.05 6.38
C ASP A 38 -0.39 10.22 5.13
N MET A 39 -1.02 10.81 4.12
CA MET A 39 -1.37 10.15 2.86
C MET A 39 -1.00 11.04 1.67
N PRO A 40 0.31 11.26 1.45
CA PRO A 40 0.79 12.06 0.34
C PRO A 40 0.46 11.37 -1.00
N PRO A 41 0.37 12.14 -2.09
CA PRO A 41 0.18 11.57 -3.42
C PRO A 41 1.39 10.72 -3.79
N GLY A 42 1.15 9.50 -4.25
CA GLY A 42 2.21 8.55 -4.56
C GLY A 42 1.67 7.16 -4.82
N THR A 43 2.44 6.15 -4.40
CA THR A 43 1.98 4.75 -4.41
C THR A 43 0.69 4.60 -3.60
N PRO A 44 -0.32 3.85 -4.10
CA PRO A 44 -1.53 3.57 -3.33
C PRO A 44 -1.29 2.59 -2.17
N PHE A 45 -0.11 1.96 -2.11
CA PHE A 45 0.23 0.96 -1.11
C PHE A 45 0.80 1.61 0.15
N GLY A 46 0.17 1.33 1.30
CA GLY A 46 0.62 1.81 2.59
C GLY A 46 1.85 1.06 3.13
N HIS A 47 2.44 1.57 4.20
CA HIS A 47 3.67 1.05 4.80
C HIS A 47 3.64 -0.46 5.09
N ASN A 48 2.51 -0.98 5.58
CA ASN A 48 2.34 -2.39 5.91
C ASN A 48 2.35 -3.28 4.66
N THR A 49 1.75 -2.83 3.55
CA THR A 49 1.80 -3.56 2.28
C THR A 49 3.24 -3.63 1.76
N HIS A 50 3.99 -2.53 1.82
CA HIS A 50 5.41 -2.55 1.46
C HIS A 50 6.23 -3.48 2.38
N ALA A 51 5.97 -3.48 3.69
CA ALA A 51 6.63 -4.38 4.64
C ALA A 51 6.36 -5.85 4.31
N LEU A 52 5.11 -6.21 4.05
CA LEU A 52 4.69 -7.56 3.68
C LEU A 52 5.36 -8.02 2.38
N LEU A 53 5.28 -7.23 1.31
CA LEU A 53 5.87 -7.55 0.02
C LEU A 53 7.39 -7.72 0.14
N ALA A 54 8.06 -6.82 0.86
CA ALA A 54 9.50 -6.90 1.07
C ALA A 54 9.88 -8.14 1.90
N TYR A 55 9.13 -8.45 2.94
CA TYR A 55 9.39 -9.62 3.78
C TYR A 55 9.26 -10.92 2.99
N LEU A 56 8.18 -11.08 2.21
CA LEU A 56 7.98 -12.27 1.38
C LEU A 56 9.05 -12.38 0.27
N HIS A 57 9.40 -11.25 -0.36
CA HIS A 57 10.40 -11.27 -1.42
C HIS A 57 11.82 -11.55 -0.90
N HIS A 58 12.26 -10.86 0.16
CA HIS A 58 13.65 -10.91 0.63
C HIS A 58 13.90 -12.02 1.63
N SER A 59 12.96 -12.30 2.54
CA SER A 59 13.14 -13.33 3.58
C SER A 59 12.69 -14.72 3.13
N HIS A 60 11.66 -14.78 2.27
CA HIS A 60 11.11 -16.06 1.77
C HIS A 60 11.41 -16.33 0.29
N HIS A 61 12.21 -15.47 -0.36
CA HIS A 61 12.64 -15.62 -1.76
C HIS A 61 11.48 -15.85 -2.76
N VAL A 62 10.34 -15.21 -2.49
CA VAL A 62 9.17 -15.29 -3.37
C VAL A 62 9.40 -14.39 -4.59
N GLY A 63 9.42 -14.99 -5.79
CA GLY A 63 9.52 -14.25 -7.06
C GLY A 63 8.30 -13.37 -7.33
N PHE A 64 8.45 -12.35 -8.16
CA PHE A 64 7.41 -11.34 -8.42
C PHE A 64 6.07 -11.92 -8.87
N GLU A 65 6.08 -12.86 -9.83
CA GLU A 65 4.88 -13.58 -10.29
C GLU A 65 4.13 -14.24 -9.12
N ARG A 66 4.85 -15.01 -8.29
CA ARG A 66 4.26 -15.68 -7.12
C ARG A 66 3.77 -14.68 -6.09
N LEU A 67 4.48 -13.58 -5.92
CA LEU A 67 4.10 -12.53 -4.98
C LEU A 67 2.82 -11.81 -5.41
N ALA A 68 2.66 -11.54 -6.70
CA ALA A 68 1.43 -11.00 -7.29
C ALA A 68 0.24 -11.94 -7.05
N ARG A 69 0.45 -13.24 -7.27
CA ARG A 69 -0.54 -14.28 -7.02
C ARG A 69 -0.94 -14.36 -5.54
N LEU A 70 0.03 -14.41 -4.63
CA LEU A 70 -0.23 -14.45 -3.19
C LEU A 70 -0.99 -13.21 -2.70
N ALA A 71 -0.63 -12.02 -3.21
CA ALA A 71 -1.32 -10.78 -2.87
C ALA A 71 -2.81 -10.85 -3.27
N GLY A 72 -3.11 -11.35 -4.46
CA GLY A 72 -4.48 -11.54 -4.92
C GLY A 72 -5.26 -12.61 -4.14
N GLU A 73 -4.66 -13.78 -3.94
CA GLU A 73 -5.33 -14.95 -3.36
C GLU A 73 -5.50 -14.85 -1.84
N LEU A 74 -4.47 -14.41 -1.10
CA LEU A 74 -4.49 -14.42 0.38
C LEU A 74 -4.97 -13.08 0.95
N PHE A 75 -4.64 -11.97 0.29
CA PHE A 75 -4.87 -10.63 0.83
C PHE A 75 -5.94 -9.85 0.07
N SER A 76 -6.63 -10.47 -0.89
CA SER A 76 -7.61 -9.83 -1.77
C SER A 76 -7.06 -8.54 -2.42
N LEU A 77 -5.75 -8.52 -2.72
CA LEU A 77 -5.01 -7.36 -3.20
C LEU A 77 -4.45 -7.65 -4.61
N PRO A 78 -5.25 -7.45 -5.67
CA PRO A 78 -4.76 -7.62 -7.03
C PRO A 78 -3.71 -6.55 -7.34
N ILE A 79 -2.46 -6.98 -7.53
CA ILE A 79 -1.30 -6.13 -7.81
C ILE A 79 -0.46 -6.76 -8.92
N SER A 80 0.05 -5.94 -9.84
CA SER A 80 0.92 -6.42 -10.92
C SER A 80 2.38 -6.56 -10.46
N GLU A 81 3.15 -7.39 -11.15
CA GLU A 81 4.59 -7.52 -10.90
C GLU A 81 5.33 -6.18 -11.03
N GLY A 82 4.97 -5.36 -12.01
CA GLY A 82 5.54 -4.01 -12.18
C GLY A 82 5.20 -3.08 -11.01
N ALA A 83 4.00 -3.18 -10.44
CA ALA A 83 3.63 -2.41 -9.25
C ALA A 83 4.39 -2.89 -8.01
N ILE A 84 4.63 -4.20 -7.87
CA ILE A 84 5.49 -4.76 -6.81
C ILE A 84 6.94 -4.29 -6.98
N ALA A 85 7.49 -4.38 -8.19
CA ALA A 85 8.83 -3.90 -8.49
C ALA A 85 8.97 -2.41 -8.14
N ASN A 86 8.02 -1.56 -8.55
CA ASN A 86 7.99 -0.15 -8.17
C ASN A 86 7.93 0.03 -6.65
N ALA A 87 7.08 -0.73 -5.96
CA ALA A 87 6.94 -0.68 -4.51
C ALA A 87 8.22 -1.07 -3.75
N LEU A 88 9.02 -1.99 -4.30
CA LEU A 88 10.30 -2.41 -3.73
C LEU A 88 11.47 -1.48 -4.12
N SER A 89 11.43 -0.87 -5.31
CA SER A 89 12.45 0.07 -5.78
C SER A 89 12.53 1.35 -4.93
N HIS A 90 11.39 1.82 -4.41
CA HIS A 90 11.34 3.08 -3.64
C HIS A 90 11.86 2.98 -2.19
N ARG A 91 12.36 1.80 -1.76
CA ARG A 91 12.84 1.59 -0.38
C ARG A 91 14.35 1.78 -0.16
N LEU A 92 15.12 2.11 -1.18
CA LEU A 92 16.54 2.48 -0.98
C LEU A 92 16.74 3.97 -0.59
N ASP A 93 15.72 4.84 -0.73
CA ASP A 93 15.87 6.28 -0.48
C ASP A 93 15.14 6.82 0.77
N SER A 94 14.40 5.98 1.50
CA SER A 94 13.71 6.42 2.72
C SER A 94 14.48 6.00 3.98
N ARG A 95 15.54 6.72 4.31
CA ARG A 95 16.08 6.73 5.69
C ARG A 95 14.99 7.27 6.63
N PRO A 96 14.63 6.57 7.73
CA PRO A 96 13.86 7.19 8.80
C PRO A 96 14.78 8.14 9.56
N GLY A 97 14.62 9.44 9.35
CA GLY A 97 15.35 10.47 10.10
C GLY A 97 15.52 11.78 9.36
N GLN A 98 14.57 12.69 9.56
CA GLN A 98 14.83 14.12 9.76
C GLN A 98 13.54 14.84 10.18
N THR A 99 13.29 14.80 11.49
CA THR A 99 12.82 15.94 12.28
C THR A 99 13.99 16.36 13.16
#